data_AF-A0A2D8RY17-F1
#
_entry.id   AF-A0A2D8RY17-F1
#
_cell.length_a   1.000
_cell.length_b   1.000
_cell.length_c   1.000
_cell.angle_alpha   90.00
_cell.angle_beta   90.00
_cell.angle_gamma   90.00
#
_symmetry.space_group_name_H-M   'P 1'
#
loop_
_entity.id
_entity.type
_entity.pdbx_description
1 polymer ?
#
loop_
_entity_poly.entity_id
_entity_poly.type
_entity_poly.pdbx_seq_one_letter_code
_entity_poly.pdbx_strand_id
1 'polypeptide(L)'
;MGGVTMHNLHHYTIRAESRATLIAVLESAQAGKARPFVVEDENGGVEVDASRIRYPYAEMTVAITDPETGELVAPPVATGDWLCEVWLVEADGELAAAAGV
;
A
#
# COMPACT_ATOMS: atom_id res chain seq x y z
N MET A 1 21.84 -2.56 -29.03
CA MET A 1 21.60 -3.35 -27.82
C MET A 1 21.11 -2.39 -26.74
N GLY A 2 19.79 -2.23 -26.60
CA GLY A 2 19.23 -1.45 -25.50
C GLY A 2 19.24 -2.36 -24.27
N GLY A 3 20.18 -2.14 -23.37
CA GLY A 3 20.15 -2.79 -22.07
C GLY A 3 18.83 -2.43 -21.42
N VAL A 4 17.97 -3.43 -21.21
CA VAL A 4 16.80 -3.25 -20.35
C VAL A 4 17.41 -2.99 -18.98
N THR A 5 17.52 -1.73 -18.59
CA THR A 5 17.85 -1.37 -17.22
C THR A 5 16.81 -2.09 -16.39
N MET A 6 17.21 -3.14 -15.69
CA MET A 6 16.43 -3.71 -14.61
C MET A 6 16.33 -2.59 -13.59
N HIS A 7 15.33 -1.73 -13.77
CA HIS A 7 14.92 -0.79 -12.75
C HIS A 7 14.56 -1.68 -11.57
N ASN A 8 15.41 -1.70 -10.54
CA ASN A 8 15.09 -2.35 -9.29
C ASN A 8 13.85 -1.63 -8.76
N LEU A 9 12.68 -2.19 -9.05
CA LEU A 9 11.43 -1.69 -8.52
C LEU A 9 11.44 -2.01 -7.03
N HIS A 10 11.63 -0.99 -6.22
CA HIS A 10 11.55 -1.06 -4.79
C HIS A 10 10.08 -1.16 -4.40
N HIS A 11 9.71 -2.33 -3.86
CA HIS A 11 8.38 -2.60 -3.36
C HIS A 11 8.35 -2.40 -1.84
N TYR A 12 7.46 -1.51 -1.38
CA TYR A 12 7.24 -1.18 0.01
C TYR A 12 5.79 -1.52 0.39
N THR A 13 5.60 -2.38 1.38
CA THR A 13 4.27 -2.71 1.90
C THR A 13 4.08 -2.02 3.25
N ILE A 14 3.13 -1.08 3.31
CA ILE A 14 2.81 -0.30 4.49
C ILE A 14 1.49 -0.83 5.06
N ARG A 15 1.49 -1.16 6.35
CA ARG A 15 0.31 -1.53 7.11
C ARG A 15 -0.01 -0.44 8.13
N ALA A 16 -1.28 -0.09 8.27
CA ALA A 16 -1.74 0.88 9.25
C ALA A 16 -3.11 0.50 9.81
N GLU A 17 -3.39 0.88 11.05
CA GLU A 17 -4.69 0.62 11.71
C GLU A 17 -5.88 1.38 11.10
N SER A 18 -5.63 2.29 10.16
CA SER A 18 -6.65 3.15 9.57
C SER A 18 -6.16 3.78 8.27
N ARG A 19 -7.09 4.05 7.35
CA ARG A 19 -6.82 4.79 6.10
C ARG A 19 -6.15 6.14 6.37
N ALA A 20 -6.57 6.87 7.41
CA ALA A 20 -6.00 8.15 7.78
C ALA A 20 -4.52 8.04 8.20
N THR A 21 -4.18 7.04 9.02
CA THR A 21 -2.80 6.77 9.44
C THR A 21 -1.93 6.42 8.23
N LEU A 22 -2.47 5.61 7.31
CA LEU A 22 -1.78 5.24 6.09
C LEU A 22 -1.49 6.46 5.21
N ILE A 23 -2.48 7.34 5.05
CA ILE A 23 -2.32 8.59 4.31
C ILE A 23 -1.27 9.47 4.97
N ALA A 24 -1.32 9.66 6.29
CA ALA A 24 -0.34 10.49 7.00
C ALA A 24 1.10 9.97 6.82
N VAL A 25 1.29 8.65 6.76
CA VAL A 25 2.60 8.04 6.46
C VAL A 25 3.03 8.36 5.03
N LEU A 26 2.14 8.21 4.04
CA LEU A 26 2.45 8.55 2.65
C LEU A 26 2.69 10.05 2.45
N GLU A 27 1.95 10.91 3.15
CA GLU A 27 2.13 12.37 3.17
C GLU A 27 3.47 12.76 3.78
N SER A 28 3.85 12.14 4.89
CA SER A 28 5.17 12.31 5.49
C SER A 28 6.26 11.79 4.56
N ALA A 29 6.01 10.70 3.83
CA ALA A 29 6.97 10.13 2.89
C ALA A 29 7.12 10.99 1.62
N GLN A 30 6.08 11.67 1.13
CA GLN A 30 6.22 12.59 0.00
C GLN A 30 6.86 13.93 0.39
N ALA A 31 6.96 14.25 1.68
CA ALA A 31 7.53 15.51 2.15
C ALA A 31 8.98 15.66 1.65
N GLY A 32 9.22 16.68 0.81
CA GLY A 32 10.54 16.92 0.21
C GLY A 32 10.78 16.22 -1.14
N LYS A 33 9.81 15.46 -1.66
CA LYS A 33 9.90 14.83 -2.98
C LYS A 33 9.24 15.68 -4.05
N ALA A 34 9.86 15.71 -5.24
CA ALA A 34 9.39 16.50 -6.37
C ALA A 34 8.06 15.99 -6.96
N ARG A 35 7.64 14.77 -6.62
CA ARG A 35 6.42 14.15 -7.13
C ARG A 35 5.60 13.66 -5.93
N PRO A 36 4.41 14.24 -5.68
CA PRO A 36 3.56 13.80 -4.60
C PRO A 36 3.05 12.37 -4.85
N PHE A 37 2.95 11.61 -3.78
CA PHE A 37 2.35 10.29 -3.72
C PHE A 37 0.86 10.34 -3.45
N VAL A 38 0.45 11.38 -2.71
CA VAL A 38 -0.90 11.62 -2.23
C VAL A 38 -1.33 12.97 -2.76
N VAL A 39 -2.48 12.99 -3.42
CA VAL A 39 -3.10 14.20 -3.97
C VAL A 39 -4.47 14.34 -3.31
N GLU A 40 -4.73 15.51 -2.74
CA GLU A 40 -6.10 15.86 -2.33
C GLU A 40 -6.92 16.18 -3.59
N ASP A 41 -8.02 15.45 -3.77
CA ASP A 41 -9.07 15.76 -4.73
C ASP A 41 -9.84 17.01 -4.30
N GLU A 42 -10.48 17.70 -5.26
CA GLU A 42 -11.30 18.89 -5.00
C GLU A 42 -12.45 18.65 -4.01
N ASN A 43 -12.86 17.40 -3.78
CA ASN A 43 -13.86 17.04 -2.77
C ASN A 43 -13.29 16.78 -1.36
N GLY A 44 -12.00 17.02 -1.12
CA GLY A 44 -11.32 16.63 0.12
C GLY A 44 -11.09 15.11 0.23
N GLY A 45 -11.21 14.40 -0.90
CA GLY A 45 -10.90 12.99 -1.02
C GLY A 45 -9.40 12.82 -1.20
N VAL A 46 -8.76 12.00 -0.38
CA VAL A 46 -7.34 11.71 -0.57
C VAL A 46 -7.18 10.64 -1.66
N GLU A 47 -6.59 10.98 -2.79
CA GLU A 47 -6.21 10.05 -3.85
C GLU A 47 -4.71 9.75 -3.80
N VAL A 48 -4.35 8.50 -4.07
CA VAL A 48 -2.95 8.09 -4.20
C VAL A 48 -2.59 7.98 -5.67
N ASP A 49 -1.35 8.29 -6.04
CA ASP A 49 -0.88 8.13 -7.42
C ASP A 49 -0.88 6.64 -7.78
N ALA A 50 -1.95 6.20 -8.46
CA ALA A 50 -2.16 4.81 -8.85
C ALA A 50 -1.09 4.25 -9.80
N SER A 51 -0.25 5.12 -10.38
CA SER A 51 0.87 4.71 -11.24
C SER A 51 2.04 4.15 -10.43
N ARG A 52 2.11 4.47 -9.13
CA ARG A 52 3.21 4.12 -8.23
C ARG A 52 2.74 3.42 -6.96
N ILE A 53 1.48 3.61 -6.59
CA ILE A 53 0.90 3.11 -5.36
C ILE A 53 -0.32 2.26 -5.72
N ARG A 54 -0.35 1.00 -5.29
CA ARG A 54 -1.62 0.26 -5.31
C ARG A 54 -2.45 0.78 -4.18
N TYR A 55 -3.67 1.06 -4.57
CA TYR A 55 -4.78 1.49 -3.74
C TYR A 55 -4.71 0.97 -2.32
N PRO A 56 -4.90 1.84 -1.31
CA PRO A 56 -5.05 1.39 0.06
C PRO A 56 -6.27 0.45 0.15
N TYR A 57 -6.06 -0.78 0.60
CA TYR A 57 -7.09 -1.79 0.77
C TYR A 57 -7.21 -2.20 2.23
N ALA A 58 -8.43 -2.49 2.68
CA ALA A 58 -8.63 -3.08 3.99
C ALA A 58 -7.99 -4.48 4.00
N GLU A 59 -7.09 -4.72 4.95
CA GLU A 59 -6.59 -6.06 5.20
C GLU A 59 -7.77 -6.93 5.63
N MET A 60 -7.99 -8.02 4.90
CA MET A 60 -9.02 -9.00 5.21
C MET A 60 -8.32 -10.25 5.71
N THR A 61 -8.86 -10.86 6.77
CA THR A 61 -8.42 -12.18 7.20
C THR A 61 -8.61 -13.17 6.06
N VAL A 62 -7.72 -14.16 5.97
CA VAL A 62 -7.88 -15.25 5.01
C VAL A 62 -9.20 -15.96 5.29
N ALA A 63 -9.98 -16.20 4.24
CA ALA A 63 -11.19 -17.02 4.33
C ALA A 63 -10.78 -18.43 4.77
N ILE A 64 -11.35 -18.90 5.89
CA ILE A 64 -11.09 -20.27 6.35
C ILE A 64 -12.11 -21.16 5.67
N THR A 65 -11.61 -22.04 4.82
CA THR A 65 -12.40 -23.10 4.18
C THR A 65 -12.04 -24.43 4.81
N ASP A 66 -13.05 -25.27 4.99
CA ASP A 66 -12.85 -26.63 5.44
C ASP A 66 -12.10 -27.39 4.34
N PRO A 67 -10.92 -27.96 4.62
CA PRO A 67 -10.13 -28.62 3.60
C PRO A 67 -10.72 -29.96 3.15
N GLU A 68 -11.62 -30.58 3.93
CA GLU A 68 -12.24 -31.87 3.62
C GLU A 68 -13.54 -31.70 2.84
N THR A 69 -14.34 -30.68 3.16
CA THR A 69 -15.65 -30.44 2.52
C THR A 69 -15.65 -29.30 1.51
N GLY A 70 -14.65 -28.41 1.55
CA GLY A 70 -14.60 -27.20 0.74
C GLY A 70 -15.61 -26.12 1.15
N GLU A 71 -16.33 -26.30 2.27
CA GLU A 71 -17.28 -25.30 2.77
C GLU A 71 -16.56 -24.15 3.46
N LEU A 72 -17.12 -22.94 3.32
CA LEU A 72 -16.61 -21.75 4.00
C LEU A 72 -16.92 -21.84 5.49
N VAL A 73 -15.90 -22.09 6.31
CA VAL A 73 -16.00 -22.18 7.77
C VAL A 73 -16.05 -20.78 8.39
N ALA A 74 -15.22 -19.87 7.90
CA ALA A 74 -15.22 -18.48 8.34
C ALA A 74 -15.05 -17.53 7.15
N PRO A 75 -15.96 -16.57 6.96
CA PRO A 75 -15.81 -15.55 5.93
C PRO A 75 -14.60 -14.64 6.24
N PRO A 76 -13.96 -14.07 5.21
CA PRO A 76 -12.92 -13.07 5.41
C PRO A 76 -13.53 -11.84 6.09
N VAL A 77 -13.03 -11.50 7.27
CA VAL A 77 -13.42 -10.29 8.01
C VAL A 77 -12.32 -9.26 7.88
N ALA A 78 -12.68 -7.98 7.80
CA ALA A 78 -11.68 -6.92 7.85
C ALA A 78 -10.95 -7.01 9.21
N THR A 79 -9.62 -7.10 9.20
CA THR A 79 -8.82 -7.12 10.43
C THR A 79 -8.88 -5.77 11.15
N GLY A 80 -9.32 -4.72 10.44
CA GLY A 80 -9.29 -3.33 10.90
C GLY A 80 -8.07 -2.60 10.36
N ASP A 81 -7.05 -3.33 9.92
CA ASP A 81 -5.87 -2.80 9.29
C ASP A 81 -6.12 -2.44 7.81
N TRP A 82 -5.33 -1.51 7.33
CA TRP A 82 -5.26 -1.04 5.95
C TRP A 82 -3.85 -1.29 5.45
N LEU A 83 -3.76 -1.85 4.25
CA LEU A 83 -2.52 -2.13 3.57
C LEU A 83 -2.40 -1.25 2.33
N CYS A 84 -1.16 -0.88 2.03
CA CYS A 84 -0.80 -0.12 0.84
C CYS A 84 0.52 -0.64 0.30
N GLU A 85 0.58 -0.84 -1.00
CA GLU A 85 1.77 -1.31 -1.69
C GLU A 85 2.30 -0.16 -2.56
N VAL A 86 3.56 0.20 -2.39
CA VAL A 86 4.21 1.28 -3.13
C VAL A 86 5.36 0.70 -3.95
N TRP A 87 5.36 0.95 -5.26
CA TRP A 87 6.42 0.60 -6.19
C TRP A 87 7.14 1.83 -6.69
N LEU A 88 8.41 1.94 -6.34
CA LEU A 88 9.27 3.02 -6.77
C LEU A 88 10.42 2.51 -7.61
N VAL A 89 10.84 3.33 -8.56
CA VAL A 89 12.03 3.08 -9.38
C VAL A 89 13.31 3.36 -8.58
N GLU A 90 13.23 4.22 -7.57
CA GLU A 90 14.33 4.59 -6.69
C GLU A 90 14.01 4.16 -5.26
N ALA A 91 15.06 3.77 -4.52
CA ALA A 91 14.92 3.43 -3.12
C ALA A 91 14.52 4.66 -2.31
N ASP A 92 13.57 4.47 -1.41
CA ASP A 92 13.01 5.52 -0.57
C ASP A 92 13.18 5.11 0.89
N GLY A 93 14.04 5.85 1.61
CA GLY A 93 14.39 5.51 2.99
C GLY A 93 13.22 5.68 3.95
N GLU A 94 12.39 6.70 3.73
CA GLU A 94 11.19 6.95 4.54
C GLU A 94 10.12 5.88 4.31
N LEU A 95 9.84 5.51 3.05
CA LEU A 95 8.92 4.40 2.77
C LEU A 95 9.49 3.05 3.23
N ALA A 96 10.81 2.85 3.15
CA ALA A 96 11.46 1.67 3.69
C ALA A 96 11.34 1.58 5.22
N ALA A 97 11.39 2.71 5.93
CA ALA A 97 11.20 2.75 7.38
C ALA A 97 9.72 2.54 7.77
N ALA A 98 8.80 2.98 6.92
CA ALA A 98 7.37 2.74 7.10
C ALA A 98 6.91 1.33 6.69
N ALA A 99 7.61 0.70 5.74
CA ALA A 99 7.33 -0.64 5.27
C ALA A 99 8.04 -1.69 6.13
N GLY A 100 7.29 -2.55 6.80
CA GLY A 100 7.84 -3.63 7.63
C GLY A 100 7.60 -3.50 9.13
N VAL A 101 6.67 -2.64 9.54
CA VAL A 101 6.04 -2.72 10.88
C VAL A 101 4.84 -3.66 10.83
#